data_AF-A0AAD7F6D4-F1
#
_entry.id   AF-A0AAD7F6D4-F1
#
_cell.length_a   1.000
_cell.length_b   1.000
_cell.length_c   1.000
_cell.angle_alpha   90.00
_cell.angle_beta   90.00
_cell.angle_gamma   90.00
#
_symmetry.space_group_name_H-M   'P 1'
#
loop_
_entity.id
_entity.type
_entity.pdbx_description
1 polymer ?
#
loop_
_entity_poly.entity_id
_entity_poly.type
_entity_poly.pdbx_seq_one_letter_code
_entity_poly.pdbx_strand_id
1 'polypeptide(L)'
;APGEAEAELAQMNRHSEIDGIITEDSDVFVFGAQCVFALRGSLPSVQNMSLIYTLQSIETTDNVSLDTDGLFLCALLLGGDYDPIGIKGVGPAIARALAAAGFGRDLVNILRSSKGPECAQHLAMWRNALREELRSNSSGRLDRCQPKLAMDIPDTFPALDIASLYLDPLTSRSPGFVGHIPNPTLWQPKEPSLVEMAAFCAVQFGWNGDFLLKKLHNNVWPGVAFRLISSVRADISIFHFVNKLLALYSLQFGL
;
A
#
# COMPACT_ATOMS: atom_id res chain seq x y z
N ALA A 1 -9.40 7.84 -3.93
CA ALA A 1 -9.73 7.25 -2.62
C ALA A 1 -10.69 8.17 -1.89
N PRO A 2 -11.67 7.64 -1.13
CA PRO A 2 -12.52 8.43 -0.24
C PRO A 2 -11.77 9.00 0.98
N GLY A 3 -10.82 8.24 1.52
CA GLY A 3 -9.85 8.67 2.53
C GLY A 3 -8.44 8.58 1.97
N GLU A 4 -7.57 7.83 2.65
CA GLU A 4 -6.18 7.65 2.22
C GLU A 4 -6.04 6.77 0.99
N ALA A 5 -5.10 7.19 0.12
CA ALA A 5 -4.76 6.45 -1.09
C ALA A 5 -4.21 5.06 -0.75
N GLU A 6 -3.40 4.95 0.30
CA GLU A 6 -2.77 3.70 0.74
C GLU A 6 -3.80 2.67 1.20
N ALA A 7 -4.75 3.10 2.04
CA ALA A 7 -5.84 2.27 2.49
C ALA A 7 -6.75 1.80 1.34
N GLU A 8 -7.05 2.70 0.39
CA GLU A 8 -7.81 2.35 -0.82
C GLU A 8 -7.06 1.33 -1.69
N LEU A 9 -5.77 1.53 -1.92
CA LEU A 9 -4.93 0.61 -2.71
C LEU A 9 -4.80 -0.75 -2.03
N ALA A 10 -4.58 -0.78 -0.71
CA ALA A 10 -4.58 -2.01 0.08
C ALA A 10 -5.94 -2.73 -0.02
N GLN A 11 -7.05 -2.00 0.06
CA GLN A 11 -8.39 -2.55 -0.11
C GLN A 11 -8.59 -3.15 -1.50
N MET A 12 -8.20 -2.44 -2.56
CA MET A 12 -8.27 -2.92 -3.95
C MET A 12 -7.40 -4.18 -4.16
N ASN A 13 -6.19 -4.19 -3.59
CA ASN A 13 -5.28 -5.34 -3.70
C ASN A 13 -5.82 -6.58 -2.96
N ARG A 14 -6.41 -6.40 -1.77
CA ARG A 14 -7.10 -7.49 -1.04
C ARG A 14 -8.28 -8.09 -1.80
N HIS A 15 -8.96 -7.28 -2.62
CA HIS A 15 -10.10 -7.71 -3.45
C HIS A 15 -9.67 -8.20 -4.85
N SER A 16 -8.37 -8.33 -5.10
CA SER A 16 -7.80 -8.75 -6.39
C SER A 16 -8.23 -7.86 -7.56
N GLU A 17 -8.49 -6.57 -7.28
CA GLU A 17 -8.76 -5.57 -8.31
C GLU A 17 -7.48 -5.05 -8.97
N ILE A 18 -6.39 -5.07 -8.20
CA ILE A 18 -5.02 -4.80 -8.65
C ILE A 18 -4.10 -5.89 -8.12
N ASP A 19 -3.07 -6.24 -8.89
CA ASP A 19 -2.13 -7.31 -8.55
C ASP A 19 -1.08 -6.87 -7.52
N GLY A 20 -0.78 -5.57 -7.44
CA GLY A 20 0.14 -5.04 -6.45
C GLY A 20 0.17 -3.52 -6.44
N ILE A 21 0.86 -2.98 -5.44
CA ILE A 21 0.90 -1.56 -5.13
C ILE A 21 2.33 -1.06 -5.32
N ILE A 22 2.51 0.06 -6.01
CA ILE A 22 3.81 0.73 -6.10
C ILE A 22 3.78 1.89 -5.11
N THR A 23 4.64 1.85 -4.09
CA THR A 23 4.78 2.92 -3.09
C THR A 23 6.20 2.94 -2.52
N GLU A 24 6.59 4.07 -1.91
CA GLU A 24 7.80 4.18 -1.10
C GLU A 24 7.53 3.81 0.38
N ASP A 25 6.26 3.81 0.77
CA ASP A 25 5.81 3.67 2.15
C ASP A 25 5.45 2.21 2.51
N SER A 26 5.52 1.88 3.81
CA SER A 26 5.21 0.55 4.33
C SER A 26 3.82 0.43 4.94
N ASP A 27 3.13 1.55 5.13
CA ASP A 27 1.87 1.63 5.90
C ASP A 27 0.72 0.93 5.18
N VAL A 28 0.80 0.80 3.86
CA VAL A 28 -0.03 -0.09 3.03
C VAL A 28 -0.17 -1.51 3.60
N PHE A 29 0.85 -2.06 4.27
CA PHE A 29 0.77 -3.40 4.87
C PHE A 29 -0.06 -3.42 6.15
N VAL A 30 -0.10 -2.32 6.90
CA VAL A 30 -0.98 -2.17 8.08
C VAL A 30 -2.45 -2.17 7.63
N PHE A 31 -2.74 -1.58 6.48
CA PHE A 31 -4.06 -1.66 5.84
C PHE A 31 -4.34 -3.01 5.15
N GLY A 32 -3.38 -3.94 5.16
CA GLY A 32 -3.54 -5.31 4.66
C GLY A 32 -3.20 -5.53 3.20
N ALA A 33 -2.36 -4.67 2.59
CA ALA A 33 -1.79 -4.94 1.27
C ALA A 33 -1.13 -6.32 1.20
N GLN A 34 -1.27 -7.00 0.06
CA GLN A 34 -0.74 -8.35 -0.17
C GLN A 34 0.58 -8.34 -0.94
N CYS A 35 0.74 -7.42 -1.90
CA CYS A 35 1.91 -7.33 -2.78
C CYS A 35 2.29 -5.86 -3.01
N VAL A 36 3.53 -5.50 -2.67
CA VAL A 36 4.05 -4.13 -2.78
C VAL A 36 5.39 -4.13 -3.53
N PHE A 37 5.45 -3.31 -4.58
CA PHE A 37 6.66 -2.95 -5.31
C PHE A 37 7.24 -1.69 -4.65
N ALA A 38 8.17 -1.89 -3.71
CA ALA A 38 8.80 -0.81 -3.01
C ALA A 38 9.79 -0.07 -3.92
N LEU A 39 9.55 1.22 -4.12
CA LEU A 39 10.49 2.12 -4.77
C LEU A 39 11.54 2.53 -3.72
N ARG A 40 12.78 2.06 -3.85
CA ARG A 40 13.88 2.53 -3.00
C ARG A 40 14.78 3.46 -3.78
N GLY A 41 14.73 4.75 -3.46
CA GLY A 41 15.66 5.75 -3.97
C GLY A 41 17.09 5.55 -3.44
N SER A 42 18.08 5.82 -4.31
CA SER A 42 19.52 5.96 -4.00
C SER A 42 20.41 4.70 -3.99
N LEU A 43 20.32 3.83 -4.99
CA LEU A 43 21.51 3.10 -5.46
C LEU A 43 21.88 3.60 -6.88
N PRO A 44 23.00 4.35 -7.03
CA PRO A 44 23.41 4.93 -8.31
C PRO A 44 23.62 3.93 -9.46
N SER A 45 23.76 2.64 -9.14
CA SER A 45 24.09 1.58 -10.10
C SER A 45 22.95 0.60 -10.39
N VAL A 46 21.80 0.71 -9.73
CA VAL A 46 20.66 -0.21 -9.94
C VAL A 46 19.39 0.61 -10.18
N GLN A 47 19.35 1.32 -11.31
CA GLN A 47 18.23 2.18 -11.70
C GLN A 47 16.88 1.46 -11.91
N ASN A 48 16.73 0.16 -11.66
CA ASN A 48 15.53 -0.59 -12.07
C ASN A 48 15.09 -1.75 -11.14
N MET A 49 15.62 -1.90 -9.92
CA MET A 49 15.13 -2.96 -9.03
C MET A 49 14.14 -2.42 -8.01
N SER A 50 12.85 -2.46 -8.36
CA SER A 50 11.77 -2.45 -7.37
C SER A 50 11.91 -3.70 -6.51
N LEU A 51 12.06 -3.54 -5.19
CA LEU A 51 11.96 -4.69 -4.29
C LEU A 51 10.50 -5.09 -4.18
N ILE A 52 10.21 -6.39 -4.27
CA ILE A 52 8.85 -6.90 -4.10
C ILE A 52 8.75 -7.46 -2.69
N TYR A 53 7.81 -6.92 -1.93
CA TYR A 53 7.43 -7.40 -0.61
C TYR A 53 6.02 -7.97 -0.69
N THR A 54 5.84 -9.17 -0.14
CA THR A 54 4.49 -9.75 0.02
C THR A 54 4.19 -9.92 1.49
N LEU A 55 2.92 -9.80 1.87
CA LEU A 55 2.49 -10.02 3.25
C LEU A 55 2.86 -11.44 3.70
N GLN A 56 2.66 -12.44 2.84
CA GLN A 56 3.08 -13.81 3.10
C GLN A 56 4.59 -13.90 3.41
N SER A 57 5.45 -13.22 2.66
CA SER A 57 6.89 -13.21 2.94
C SER A 57 7.21 -12.53 4.28
N ILE A 58 6.52 -11.44 4.62
CA ILE A 58 6.69 -10.75 5.91
C ILE A 58 6.29 -11.66 7.08
N GLU A 59 5.20 -12.42 6.93
CA GLU A 59 4.68 -13.37 7.92
C GLU A 59 5.57 -14.60 8.11
N THR A 60 6.18 -15.09 7.02
CA THR A 60 6.92 -16.37 7.02
C THR A 60 8.43 -16.22 7.14
N THR A 61 8.98 -15.02 6.92
CA THR A 61 10.42 -14.79 7.04
C THR A 61 10.85 -14.83 8.51
N ASP A 62 11.83 -15.68 8.80
CA ASP A 62 12.45 -15.78 10.12
C ASP A 62 12.97 -14.41 10.58
N ASN A 63 12.73 -14.09 11.86
CA ASN A 63 13.07 -12.82 12.51
C ASN A 63 12.23 -11.60 12.08
N VAL A 64 11.26 -11.76 11.18
CA VAL A 64 10.19 -10.79 10.93
C VAL A 64 8.91 -11.32 11.57
N SER A 65 8.31 -12.36 10.99
CA SER A 65 7.12 -13.04 11.48
C SER A 65 6.01 -12.10 11.96
N LEU A 66 5.65 -11.12 11.12
CA LEU A 66 4.60 -10.14 11.39
C LEU A 66 3.43 -10.31 10.42
N ASP A 67 2.26 -10.60 10.96
CA ASP A 67 0.99 -10.52 10.23
C ASP A 67 0.43 -9.09 10.26
N THR A 68 -0.68 -8.85 9.56
CA THR A 68 -1.33 -7.52 9.54
C THR A 68 -1.65 -7.00 10.95
N ASP A 69 -2.08 -7.86 11.87
CA ASP A 69 -2.43 -7.47 13.24
C ASP A 69 -1.18 -7.12 14.06
N GLY A 70 -0.07 -7.82 13.82
CA GLY A 70 1.24 -7.52 14.39
C GLY A 70 1.82 -6.21 13.85
N LEU A 71 1.68 -5.96 12.55
CA LEU A 71 2.07 -4.69 11.93
C LEU A 71 1.23 -3.53 12.48
N PHE A 72 -0.08 -3.74 12.66
CA PHE A 72 -0.97 -2.79 13.32
C PHE A 72 -0.52 -2.47 14.76
N LEU A 73 -0.19 -3.48 15.56
CA LEU A 73 0.37 -3.23 16.89
C LEU A 73 1.69 -2.46 16.83
N CYS A 74 2.57 -2.79 15.88
CA CYS A 74 3.82 -2.07 15.67
C CYS A 74 3.57 -0.58 15.35
N ALA A 75 2.61 -0.25 14.49
CA ALA A 75 2.25 1.13 14.18
C ALA A 75 1.79 1.91 15.43
N LEU A 76 0.95 1.29 16.28
CA LEU A 76 0.51 1.90 17.54
C LEU A 76 1.64 2.08 18.57
N LEU A 77 2.61 1.17 18.59
CA LEU A 77 3.70 1.20 19.58
C LEU A 77 4.85 2.11 19.18
N LEU A 78 5.26 2.06 17.91
CA LEU A 78 6.41 2.81 17.38
C LEU A 78 6.04 4.23 16.97
N GLY A 79 4.76 4.44 16.73
CA GLY A 79 4.23 5.62 16.07
C GLY A 79 4.17 5.43 14.55
N GLY A 80 3.27 6.18 13.95
CA GLY A 80 3.01 6.25 12.51
C GLY A 80 2.39 7.61 12.16
N ASP A 81 1.77 7.71 10.99
CA ASP A 81 1.25 9.00 10.49
C ASP A 81 0.15 9.62 11.38
N TYR A 82 -0.64 8.80 12.07
CA TYR A 82 -1.70 9.28 12.97
C TYR A 82 -1.23 9.57 14.40
N ASP A 83 -0.15 8.94 14.83
CA ASP A 83 0.51 9.17 16.12
C ASP A 83 2.02 9.09 15.92
N PRO A 84 2.72 10.20 15.64
CA PRO A 84 4.16 10.16 15.38
C PRO A 84 5.01 9.77 16.60
N ILE A 85 4.44 9.76 17.81
CA ILE A 85 5.17 9.51 19.05
C ILE A 85 5.09 8.04 19.44
N GLY A 86 3.90 7.43 19.32
CA GLY A 86 3.62 6.10 19.85
C GLY A 86 3.94 6.02 21.35
N ILE A 87 4.47 4.87 21.78
CA ILE A 87 4.94 4.69 23.16
C ILE A 87 6.44 5.00 23.24
N LYS A 88 6.76 6.08 23.93
CA LYS A 88 8.15 6.49 24.17
C LYS A 88 8.97 5.36 24.81
N GLY A 89 10.08 5.00 24.16
CA GLY A 89 10.99 3.96 24.64
C GLY A 89 10.70 2.56 24.10
N VAL A 90 9.60 2.38 23.36
CA VAL A 90 9.43 1.18 22.53
C VAL A 90 10.23 1.35 21.25
N GLY A 91 11.17 0.44 21.01
CA GLY A 91 11.90 0.33 19.74
C GLY A 91 11.36 -0.82 18.87
N PRO A 92 11.76 -0.90 17.59
CA PRO A 92 11.26 -1.92 16.65
C PRO A 92 11.40 -3.37 17.13
N ALA A 93 12.50 -3.69 17.82
CA ALA A 93 12.72 -5.02 18.37
C ALA A 93 11.69 -5.42 19.44
N ILE A 94 11.33 -4.48 20.32
CA ILE A 94 10.33 -4.69 21.39
C ILE A 94 8.93 -4.78 20.77
N ALA A 95 8.58 -3.87 19.86
CA ALA A 95 7.28 -3.89 19.18
C ALA A 95 7.06 -5.21 18.43
N ARG A 96 8.06 -5.66 17.66
CA ARG A 96 8.03 -6.95 16.98
C ARG A 96 7.91 -8.12 17.96
N ALA A 97 8.65 -8.10 19.07
CA ALA A 97 8.57 -9.15 20.08
C ALA A 97 7.17 -9.25 20.71
N LEU A 98 6.53 -8.11 21.00
CA LEU A 98 5.15 -8.07 21.51
C LEU A 98 4.15 -8.55 20.45
N ALA A 99 4.33 -8.16 19.19
CA ALA A 99 3.52 -8.67 18.09
C ALA A 99 3.66 -10.19 17.94
N ALA A 100 4.89 -10.72 17.96
CA ALA A 100 5.19 -12.15 17.90
C ALA A 100 4.72 -12.94 19.15
N ALA A 101 4.48 -12.25 20.27
CA ALA A 101 3.85 -12.81 21.45
C ALA A 101 2.31 -12.86 21.36
N GLY A 102 1.72 -12.36 20.27
CA GLY A 102 0.28 -12.46 19.99
C GLY A 102 -0.54 -11.23 20.39
N PHE A 103 0.08 -10.21 21.00
CA PHE A 103 -0.64 -9.04 21.52
C PHE A 103 -1.39 -8.26 20.43
N GLY A 104 -0.91 -8.28 19.19
CA GLY A 104 -1.58 -7.61 18.07
C GLY A 104 -2.90 -8.29 17.73
N ARG A 105 -2.87 -9.63 17.59
CA ARG A 105 -4.05 -10.45 17.31
C ARG A 105 -5.09 -10.32 18.42
N ASP A 106 -4.66 -10.38 19.68
CA ASP A 106 -5.55 -10.21 20.84
C ASP A 106 -6.21 -8.83 20.84
N LEU A 107 -5.45 -7.78 20.54
CA LEU A 107 -5.97 -6.42 20.48
C LEU A 107 -7.04 -6.28 19.38
N VAL A 108 -6.73 -6.75 18.17
CA VAL A 108 -7.68 -6.69 17.04
C VAL A 108 -8.95 -7.47 17.36
N ASN A 109 -8.83 -8.65 17.99
CA ASN A 109 -9.98 -9.44 18.42
C ASN A 109 -10.86 -8.67 19.41
N ILE A 110 -10.27 -8.01 20.41
CA ILE A 110 -11.01 -7.19 21.39
C ILE A 110 -11.75 -6.05 20.69
N LEU A 111 -11.06 -5.31 19.82
CA LEU A 111 -11.62 -4.15 19.12
C LEU A 111 -12.75 -4.51 18.15
N ARG A 112 -12.70 -5.70 17.53
CA ARG A 112 -13.74 -6.19 16.63
C ARG A 112 -14.93 -6.84 17.34
N SER A 113 -14.71 -7.48 18.49
CA SER A 113 -15.73 -8.29 19.18
C SER A 113 -16.53 -7.55 20.25
N SER A 114 -16.00 -6.47 20.81
CA SER A 114 -16.60 -5.79 21.97
C SER A 114 -16.75 -4.29 21.75
N LYS A 115 -17.76 -3.67 22.39
CA LYS A 115 -18.02 -2.22 22.31
C LYS A 115 -18.34 -1.65 23.69
N GLY A 116 -18.14 -0.35 23.85
CA GLY A 116 -18.52 0.37 25.07
C GLY A 116 -17.79 -0.15 26.33
N PRO A 117 -18.48 -0.29 27.47
CA PRO A 117 -17.84 -0.65 28.75
C PRO A 117 -17.12 -2.01 28.76
N GLU A 118 -17.64 -2.99 28.04
CA GLU A 118 -17.04 -4.32 27.92
C GLU A 118 -15.68 -4.25 27.22
N CYS A 119 -15.60 -3.48 26.13
CA CYS A 119 -14.35 -3.23 25.42
C CYS A 119 -13.31 -2.58 26.33
N ALA A 120 -13.70 -1.57 27.12
CA ALA A 120 -12.81 -0.93 28.07
C ALA A 120 -12.24 -1.91 29.12
N GLN A 121 -13.05 -2.86 29.60
CA GLN A 121 -12.62 -3.89 30.53
C GLN A 121 -11.66 -4.89 29.87
N HIS A 122 -11.97 -5.38 28.67
CA HIS A 122 -11.08 -6.28 27.92
C HIS A 122 -9.73 -5.61 27.62
N LEU A 123 -9.74 -4.34 27.20
CA LEU A 123 -8.53 -3.57 26.96
C LEU A 123 -7.71 -3.34 28.22
N ALA A 124 -8.34 -3.16 29.38
CA ALA A 124 -7.63 -3.05 30.65
C ALA A 124 -6.92 -4.36 31.01
N MET A 125 -7.57 -5.51 30.80
CA MET A 125 -6.95 -6.82 31.02
C MET A 125 -5.81 -7.07 30.03
N TRP A 126 -6.01 -6.75 28.74
CA TRP A 126 -4.98 -6.84 27.72
C TRP A 126 -3.76 -5.96 28.03
N ARG A 127 -3.98 -4.70 28.43
CA ARG A 127 -2.90 -3.80 28.88
C ARG A 127 -2.12 -4.39 30.04
N ASN A 128 -2.81 -4.96 31.03
CA ASN A 128 -2.15 -5.58 32.18
C ASN A 128 -1.31 -6.78 31.77
N ALA A 129 -1.80 -7.61 30.85
CA ALA A 129 -1.02 -8.72 30.29
C ALA A 129 0.21 -8.20 29.52
N LEU A 130 0.07 -7.15 28.72
CA LEU A 130 1.18 -6.54 27.98
C LEU A 130 2.24 -5.96 28.92
N ARG A 131 1.81 -5.26 29.99
CA ARG A 131 2.72 -4.76 31.03
C ARG A 131 3.42 -5.90 31.76
N GLU A 132 2.72 -7.00 32.03
CA GLU A 132 3.32 -8.16 32.70
C GLU A 132 4.32 -8.89 31.81
N GLU A 133 4.05 -9.01 30.51
CA GLU A 133 5.01 -9.53 29.55
C GLU A 133 6.27 -8.67 29.52
N LEU A 134 6.12 -7.34 29.51
CA LEU A 134 7.26 -6.43 29.59
C LEU A 134 8.05 -6.59 30.90
N ARG A 135 7.42 -6.93 32.04
CA ARG A 135 8.14 -7.14 33.32
C ARG A 135 8.82 -8.49 33.39
N SER A 136 8.14 -9.54 32.98
CA SER A 136 8.53 -10.94 33.24
C SER A 136 9.19 -11.62 32.05
N ASN A 137 8.95 -11.13 30.82
CA ASN A 137 9.30 -11.79 29.57
C ASN A 137 8.84 -13.25 29.54
N SER A 138 7.59 -13.49 29.97
CA SER A 138 7.06 -14.84 30.16
C SER A 138 7.00 -15.65 28.86
N SER A 139 6.82 -14.99 27.71
CA SER A 139 6.86 -15.63 26.40
C SER A 139 8.27 -15.93 25.89
N GLY A 140 9.29 -15.31 26.48
CA GLY A 140 10.69 -15.41 26.03
C GLY A 140 10.98 -14.72 24.71
N ARG A 141 10.06 -13.86 24.21
CA ARG A 141 10.19 -13.16 22.92
C ARG A 141 11.01 -11.87 23.01
N LEU A 142 11.09 -11.25 24.19
CA LEU A 142 11.89 -10.04 24.39
C LEU A 142 13.35 -10.43 24.66
N ASP A 143 14.29 -9.61 24.20
CA ASP A 143 15.72 -9.81 24.48
C ASP A 143 16.04 -9.70 25.99
N ARG A 144 15.26 -8.87 26.70
CA ARG A 144 15.34 -8.68 28.15
C ARG A 144 14.03 -8.11 28.69
N CYS A 145 13.79 -8.29 29.98
CA CYS A 145 12.71 -7.60 30.69
C CYS A 145 12.85 -6.07 30.58
N GLN A 146 11.72 -5.38 30.48
CA GLN A 146 11.57 -3.93 30.37
C GLN A 146 10.66 -3.37 31.50
N PRO A 147 11.02 -3.48 32.79
CA PRO A 147 10.13 -3.07 33.88
C PRO A 147 9.77 -1.58 33.88
N LYS A 148 10.70 -0.72 33.45
CA LYS A 148 10.44 0.72 33.31
C LYS A 148 9.38 0.98 32.25
N LEU A 149 9.54 0.37 31.08
CA LEU A 149 8.59 0.52 29.98
C LEU A 149 7.20 0.01 30.39
N ALA A 150 7.13 -1.08 31.15
CA ALA A 150 5.86 -1.59 31.67
C ALA A 150 5.11 -0.59 32.57
N MET A 151 5.82 0.31 33.26
CA MET A 151 5.20 1.41 34.03
C MET A 151 4.81 2.59 33.14
N ASP A 152 5.57 2.82 32.07
CA ASP A 152 5.38 3.94 31.15
C ASP A 152 4.23 3.71 30.14
N ILE A 153 3.71 2.47 29.98
CA ILE A 153 2.49 2.21 29.20
C ILE A 153 1.30 2.91 29.86
N PRO A 154 0.64 3.89 29.21
CA PRO A 154 -0.46 4.63 29.84
C PRO A 154 -1.77 3.83 29.82
N ASP A 155 -2.67 4.10 30.78
CA ASP A 155 -3.99 3.45 30.84
C ASP A 155 -4.91 3.84 29.67
N THR A 156 -4.59 4.94 28.99
CA THR A 156 -5.28 5.42 27.79
C THR A 156 -4.87 4.67 26.52
N PHE A 157 -3.82 3.84 26.55
CA PHE A 157 -3.36 3.10 25.39
C PHE A 157 -4.19 1.82 25.15
N PRO A 158 -4.55 1.47 23.91
CA PRO A 158 -4.38 2.26 22.70
C PRO A 158 -5.45 3.35 22.57
N ALA A 159 -5.10 4.43 21.87
CA ALA A 159 -6.05 5.46 21.47
C ALA A 159 -7.02 4.86 20.43
N LEU A 160 -8.31 4.75 20.80
CA LEU A 160 -9.31 4.00 20.01
C LEU A 160 -9.69 4.69 18.70
N ASP A 161 -9.67 6.02 18.71
CA ASP A 161 -9.82 6.84 17.51
C ASP A 161 -8.71 6.54 16.52
N ILE A 162 -7.45 6.49 16.96
CA ILE A 162 -6.30 6.16 16.11
C ILE A 162 -6.36 4.71 15.63
N ALA A 163 -6.68 3.77 16.52
CA ALA A 163 -6.85 2.37 16.16
C ALA A 163 -7.90 2.17 15.05
N SER A 164 -8.99 2.95 15.10
CA SER A 164 -10.06 2.88 14.09
C SER A 164 -9.63 3.34 12.69
N LEU A 165 -8.68 4.28 12.60
CA LEU A 165 -8.17 4.76 11.32
C LEU A 165 -7.44 3.65 10.55
N TYR A 166 -6.74 2.76 11.25
CA TYR A 166 -6.07 1.61 10.64
C TYR A 166 -7.00 0.41 10.40
N LEU A 167 -7.88 0.09 11.35
CA LEU A 167 -8.72 -1.11 11.27
C LEU A 167 -9.92 -0.96 10.33
N ASP A 168 -10.53 0.23 10.32
CA ASP A 168 -11.73 0.55 9.55
C ASP A 168 -11.52 1.83 8.72
N PRO A 169 -10.48 1.91 7.86
CA PRO A 169 -10.20 3.11 7.07
C PRO A 169 -11.35 3.42 6.10
N LEU A 170 -11.55 4.70 5.83
CA LEU A 170 -12.53 5.15 4.85
C LEU A 170 -12.05 4.84 3.42
N THR A 171 -12.68 3.86 2.79
CA THR A 171 -12.41 3.40 1.42
C THR A 171 -13.68 3.37 0.59
N SER A 172 -13.56 3.15 -0.71
CA SER A 172 -14.71 3.03 -1.63
C SER A 172 -15.61 1.83 -1.33
N ARG A 173 -15.11 0.87 -0.54
CA ARG A 173 -15.85 -0.32 -0.09
C ARG A 173 -16.36 -0.19 1.35
N SER A 174 -16.16 0.95 2.02
CA SER A 174 -16.66 1.17 3.37
C SER A 174 -18.20 1.18 3.41
N PRO A 175 -18.83 0.61 4.46
CA PRO A 175 -20.28 0.60 4.59
C PRO A 175 -20.88 2.01 4.54
N GLY A 176 -21.91 2.20 3.73
CA GLY A 176 -22.60 3.50 3.61
C GLY A 176 -21.87 4.54 2.76
N PHE A 177 -20.71 4.22 2.18
CA PHE A 177 -20.07 5.10 1.20
C PHE A 177 -20.93 5.17 -0.08
N VAL A 178 -21.31 6.40 -0.45
CA VAL A 178 -22.05 6.68 -1.68
C VAL A 178 -21.12 7.43 -2.63
N GLY A 179 -20.46 6.68 -3.52
CA GLY A 179 -19.53 7.23 -4.48
C GLY A 179 -19.10 6.20 -5.53
N HIS A 180 -18.05 6.53 -6.28
CA HIS A 180 -17.54 5.66 -7.32
C HIS A 180 -16.82 4.45 -6.70
N ILE A 181 -17.31 3.25 -6.98
CA ILE A 181 -16.63 1.99 -6.66
C ILE A 181 -15.66 1.67 -7.81
N PRO A 182 -14.37 1.39 -7.53
CA PRO A 182 -13.43 0.95 -8.54
C PRO A 182 -13.99 -0.21 -9.37
N ASN A 183 -13.88 -0.09 -10.70
CA ASN A 183 -14.31 -1.12 -11.63
C ASN A 183 -13.13 -1.52 -12.53
N PRO A 184 -12.40 -2.60 -12.18
CA PRO A 184 -11.22 -3.04 -12.92
C PRO A 184 -11.48 -3.38 -14.38
N THR A 185 -12.73 -3.72 -14.75
CA THR A 185 -13.09 -4.02 -16.14
C THR A 185 -12.89 -2.81 -17.07
N LEU A 186 -12.85 -1.59 -16.53
CA LEU A 186 -12.60 -0.36 -17.29
C LEU A 186 -11.11 -0.07 -17.48
N TRP A 187 -10.22 -0.76 -16.77
CA TRP A 187 -8.76 -0.54 -16.77
C TRP A 187 -8.04 -1.37 -17.83
N GLN A 188 -8.71 -1.64 -18.95
CA GLN A 188 -8.10 -2.29 -20.09
C GLN A 188 -7.06 -1.37 -20.75
N PRO A 189 -5.99 -1.92 -21.34
CA PRO A 189 -5.08 -1.15 -22.16
C PRO A 189 -5.85 -0.43 -23.27
N LYS A 190 -5.85 0.91 -23.21
CA LYS A 190 -6.40 1.76 -24.26
C LYS A 190 -5.26 2.37 -25.07
N GLU A 191 -5.52 2.60 -26.35
CA GLU A 191 -4.61 3.37 -27.19
C GLU A 191 -4.66 4.85 -26.78
N PRO A 192 -3.50 5.50 -26.60
CA PRO A 192 -3.46 6.91 -26.27
C PRO A 192 -3.86 7.76 -27.49
N SER A 193 -4.61 8.84 -27.25
CA SER A 193 -4.92 9.82 -28.29
C SER A 193 -3.68 10.67 -28.58
N LEU A 194 -2.96 10.36 -29.66
CA LEU A 194 -1.78 11.12 -30.08
C LEU A 194 -2.10 12.59 -30.38
N VAL A 195 -3.31 12.87 -30.88
CA VAL A 195 -3.80 14.21 -31.17
C VAL A 195 -3.97 15.01 -29.87
N GLU A 196 -4.61 14.43 -28.87
CA GLU A 196 -4.78 15.09 -27.56
C GLU A 196 -3.45 15.27 -26.84
N MET A 197 -2.54 14.28 -26.91
CA MET A 197 -1.19 14.40 -26.36
C MET A 197 -0.40 15.51 -27.06
N ALA A 198 -0.47 15.61 -28.39
CA ALA A 198 0.18 16.67 -29.16
C ALA A 198 -0.36 18.05 -28.78
N ALA A 199 -1.69 18.20 -28.71
CA ALA A 199 -2.34 19.44 -28.27
C ALA A 199 -1.94 19.82 -26.84
N PHE A 200 -1.92 18.84 -25.92
CA PHE A 200 -1.46 19.04 -24.54
C PHE A 200 -0.01 19.52 -24.49
N CYS A 201 0.91 18.87 -25.22
CA CYS A 201 2.32 19.27 -25.25
C CYS A 201 2.54 20.65 -25.88
N ALA A 202 1.76 21.01 -26.92
CA ALA A 202 1.84 22.33 -27.53
C ALA A 202 1.41 23.43 -26.54
N VAL A 203 0.34 23.20 -25.78
CA VAL A 203 -0.18 24.16 -24.79
C VAL A 203 0.70 24.22 -23.54
N GLN A 204 1.06 23.08 -22.97
CA GLN A 204 1.73 23.01 -21.66
C GLN A 204 3.24 23.15 -21.74
N PHE A 205 3.87 22.67 -22.83
CA PHE A 205 5.32 22.69 -22.98
C PHE A 205 5.79 23.63 -24.10
N GLY A 206 4.87 24.27 -24.83
CA GLY A 206 5.21 25.16 -25.95
C GLY A 206 5.85 24.45 -27.14
N TRP A 207 5.70 23.11 -27.23
CA TRP A 207 6.31 22.32 -28.29
C TRP A 207 5.50 22.44 -29.58
N ASN A 208 6.14 22.82 -30.68
CA ASN A 208 5.45 23.06 -31.95
C ASN A 208 6.20 22.45 -33.14
N GLY A 209 5.47 22.25 -34.26
CA GLY A 209 6.02 21.78 -35.53
C GLY A 209 6.87 20.51 -35.42
N ASP A 210 8.00 20.48 -36.13
CA ASP A 210 8.90 19.32 -36.18
C ASP A 210 9.49 18.97 -34.80
N PHE A 211 9.65 19.95 -33.92
CA PHE A 211 10.17 19.71 -32.58
C PHE A 211 9.20 18.87 -31.74
N LEU A 212 7.90 19.17 -31.81
CA LEU A 212 6.85 18.38 -31.16
C LEU A 212 6.82 16.95 -31.70
N LEU A 213 6.80 16.82 -33.04
CA LEU A 213 6.77 15.50 -33.70
C LEU A 213 7.98 14.65 -33.29
N LYS A 214 9.18 15.24 -33.28
CA LYS A 214 10.41 14.57 -32.85
C LYS A 214 10.34 14.14 -31.37
N LYS A 215 9.75 14.95 -30.49
CA LYS A 215 9.58 14.60 -29.06
C LYS A 215 8.58 13.47 -28.86
N LEU A 216 7.43 13.52 -29.53
CA LEU A 216 6.45 12.44 -29.46
C LEU A 216 7.02 11.14 -30.03
N HIS A 217 7.67 11.20 -31.19
CA HIS A 217 8.32 10.04 -31.79
C HIS A 217 9.36 9.43 -30.85
N ASN A 218 10.26 10.23 -30.27
CA ASN A 218 11.36 9.65 -29.48
C ASN A 218 10.93 9.12 -28.10
N ASN A 219 9.86 9.67 -27.50
CA ASN A 219 9.50 9.36 -26.11
C ASN A 219 8.17 8.62 -25.95
N VAL A 220 7.22 8.80 -26.88
CA VAL A 220 5.87 8.22 -26.79
C VAL A 220 5.73 7.01 -27.71
N TRP A 221 6.35 7.05 -28.90
CA TRP A 221 6.21 5.99 -29.90
C TRP A 221 6.55 4.57 -29.40
N PRO A 222 7.65 4.33 -28.66
CA PRO A 222 7.94 2.99 -28.15
C PRO A 222 6.80 2.44 -27.27
N GLY A 223 6.19 3.30 -26.45
CA GLY A 223 5.05 2.94 -25.60
C GLY A 223 3.77 2.68 -26.39
N VAL A 224 3.53 3.44 -27.45
CA VAL A 224 2.40 3.22 -28.38
C VAL A 224 2.54 1.89 -29.10
N ALA A 225 3.71 1.62 -29.67
CA ALA A 225 4.00 0.36 -30.35
C ALA A 225 3.81 -0.84 -29.41
N PHE A 226 4.33 -0.74 -28.18
CA PHE A 226 4.16 -1.78 -27.16
C PHE A 226 2.69 -2.02 -26.79
N ARG A 227 1.90 -0.95 -26.61
CA ARG A 227 0.46 -1.06 -26.33
C ARG A 227 -0.31 -1.67 -27.49
N LEU A 228 0.01 -1.29 -28.74
CA LEU A 228 -0.60 -1.88 -29.94
C LEU A 228 -0.34 -3.39 -29.98
N ILE A 229 0.90 -3.83 -29.77
CA ILE A 229 1.25 -5.26 -29.72
C ILE A 229 0.49 -5.97 -28.59
N SER A 230 0.40 -5.34 -27.42
CA SER A 230 -0.29 -5.92 -26.25
C SER A 230 -1.80 -6.00 -26.45
N SER A 231 -2.40 -5.08 -27.21
CA SER A 231 -3.84 -5.03 -27.49
C SER A 231 -4.31 -6.13 -28.47
N VAL A 232 -3.42 -6.67 -29.32
CA VAL A 232 -3.71 -7.82 -30.20
C VAL A 232 -4.02 -9.08 -29.39
N ARG A 233 -3.50 -9.18 -28.16
CA ARG A 233 -3.74 -10.29 -27.24
C ARG A 233 -5.11 -10.25 -26.55
N ALA A 234 -5.87 -9.16 -26.71
CA ALA A 234 -7.11 -8.85 -26.00
C ALA A 234 -8.31 -8.60 -26.92
N ASP A 235 -8.48 -9.39 -27.99
CA ASP A 235 -9.61 -9.34 -28.95
C ASP A 235 -9.67 -8.14 -29.91
N ILE A 236 -8.53 -7.64 -30.40
CA ILE A 236 -8.52 -6.78 -31.59
C ILE A 236 -8.31 -7.65 -32.85
N SER A 237 -9.27 -7.61 -33.78
CA SER A 237 -9.13 -8.25 -35.10
C SER A 237 -7.80 -7.86 -35.76
N ILE A 238 -7.07 -8.87 -36.25
CA ILE A 238 -5.81 -8.71 -37.00
C ILE A 238 -5.95 -7.65 -38.11
N PHE A 239 -7.14 -7.50 -38.70
CA PHE A 239 -7.43 -6.51 -39.73
C PHE A 239 -7.31 -5.06 -39.23
N HIS A 240 -7.75 -4.77 -38.00
CA HIS A 240 -7.64 -3.45 -37.39
C HIS A 240 -6.19 -3.10 -37.04
N PHE A 241 -5.44 -4.10 -36.60
CA PHE A 241 -4.01 -3.98 -36.33
C PHE A 241 -3.20 -3.66 -37.60
N VAL A 242 -3.49 -4.37 -38.70
CA VAL A 242 -2.81 -4.14 -40.00
C VAL A 242 -3.13 -2.75 -40.56
N ASN A 243 -4.40 -2.31 -40.52
CA ASN A 243 -4.76 -0.98 -41.01
C ASN A 243 -4.12 0.15 -40.18
N LYS A 244 -3.95 -0.05 -38.86
CA LYS A 244 -3.23 0.90 -38.02
C LYS A 244 -1.75 0.92 -38.31
N LEU A 245 -1.10 -0.23 -38.48
CA LEU A 245 0.29 -0.31 -38.92
C LEU A 245 0.51 0.43 -40.25
N LEU A 246 -0.42 0.30 -41.20
CA LEU A 246 -0.36 1.01 -42.48
C LEU A 246 -0.55 2.53 -42.32
N ALA A 247 -1.51 2.98 -41.51
CA ALA A 247 -1.71 4.40 -41.20
C ALA A 247 -0.53 5.02 -40.42
N LEU A 248 0.24 4.21 -39.70
CA LEU A 248 1.43 4.61 -38.98
C LEU A 248 2.67 4.64 -39.88
N TYR A 249 2.73 3.74 -40.86
CA TYR A 249 3.78 3.74 -41.89
C TYR A 249 3.70 5.01 -42.76
N SER A 250 2.50 5.48 -43.09
CA SER A 250 2.32 6.75 -43.81
C SER A 250 2.75 7.97 -42.99
N LEU A 251 2.54 7.96 -41.66
CA LEU A 251 3.02 9.03 -40.76
C LEU A 251 4.55 9.05 -40.60
N GLN A 252 5.23 7.91 -40.69
CA GLN A 252 6.68 7.80 -40.58
C GLN A 252 7.43 8.19 -41.86
N PHE A 253 6.80 8.02 -43.03
CA PHE A 253 7.45 8.19 -44.34
C PHE A 253 6.84 9.29 -45.23
N GLY A 254 5.79 10.00 -44.77
CA GLY A 254 5.26 11.17 -45.48
C GLY A 254 4.72 10.84 -46.88
N LEU A 255 3.85 9.83 -46.98
CA LEU A 255 3.00 9.59 -48.15
C LEU A 255 1.56 9.92 -47.84
#